data_AF-A0AAV6WLU2-F1
#
_entry.id   AF-A0AAV6WLU2-F1
#
_cell.length_a   1.000
_cell.length_b   1.000
_cell.length_c   1.000
_cell.angle_alpha   90.00
_cell.angle_beta   90.00
_cell.angle_gamma   90.00
#
_symmetry.space_group_name_H-M   'P 1'
#
loop_
_entity.id
_entity.type
_entity.pdbx_description
1 polymer ?
#
loop_
_entity_poly.entity_id
_entity_poly.type
_entity_poly.pdbx_seq_one_letter_code
_entity_poly.pdbx_strand_id
1 'polypeptide(L)'
;MSKYEYPRLPRHEITAVLAESQIAAVSEADLLHPDPDFICNLYTHIFLDMDSQQEDQGQMEFGALEQLENPDYHAHSVQVMNLYNKIRQLIAAVNCPKGFTPKDLIKPEPDRTELFLSALLNFHLHRNTKLDLLKPIGDDLDILEDRRLAAEARMAQLNAEIAECEELRERELPLVQEVNSKVKELHQTVSGLNKHQMTLKTSMNQVREKAKELDVQISNAEFALVQSVQENANLRSKIVQSPDKLQRALEEKKSVLIETKNAERTAMQSYQDKTTTFEAYDKVFFFFFFFY
;
A
#
# COMPACT_ATOMS: atom_id res chain seq x y z
N MET A 1 77.04 12.91 41.41
CA MET A 1 75.94 12.18 40.74
C MET A 1 75.26 11.34 41.81
N SER A 2 73.99 11.61 42.12
CA SER A 2 73.23 10.77 43.04
C SER A 2 73.19 9.35 42.48
N LYS A 3 73.70 8.35 43.21
CA LYS A 3 73.55 6.94 42.82
C LYS A 3 72.05 6.65 42.93
N TYR A 4 71.37 6.51 41.80
CA TYR A 4 70.00 6.01 41.79
C TYR A 4 70.01 4.60 42.39
N GLU A 5 69.43 4.46 43.57
CA GLU A 5 69.23 3.18 44.22
C GLU A 5 67.86 2.67 43.80
N TYR A 6 67.81 1.43 43.30
CA TYR A 6 66.55 0.82 42.90
C TYR A 6 65.64 0.69 44.13
N PRO A 7 64.33 1.01 44.03
CA PRO A 7 63.44 1.02 45.19
C PRO A 7 63.46 -0.32 45.92
N ARG A 8 63.80 -0.28 47.21
CA ARG A 8 63.70 -1.43 48.12
C ARG A 8 62.64 -1.14 49.16
N LEU A 9 61.71 -2.09 49.30
CA LEU A 9 60.72 -2.07 50.35
C LEU A 9 61.32 -2.74 51.59
N PRO A 10 61.21 -2.14 52.78
CA PRO A 10 61.60 -2.82 54.01
C PRO A 10 60.71 -4.05 54.23
N ARG A 11 61.21 -5.05 54.96
CA ARG A 11 60.53 -6.34 55.15
C ARG A 11 59.11 -6.22 55.68
N HIS A 12 58.86 -5.32 56.63
CA HIS A 12 57.52 -5.07 57.16
C HIS A 12 56.54 -4.55 56.09
N GLU A 13 57.00 -3.70 55.16
CA GLU A 13 56.18 -3.24 54.03
C GLU A 13 55.93 -4.38 53.03
N ILE A 14 56.94 -5.21 52.74
CA ILE A 14 56.78 -6.41 51.90
C ILE A 14 55.68 -7.31 52.49
N THR A 15 55.73 -7.60 53.79
CA THR A 15 54.73 -8.43 54.46
C THR A 15 53.34 -7.78 54.47
N ALA A 16 53.27 -6.47 54.68
CA ALA A 16 52.01 -5.73 54.67
C ALA A 16 51.35 -5.78 53.29
N VAL A 17 52.09 -5.47 52.22
CA VAL A 17 51.56 -5.46 50.84
C VAL A 17 51.08 -6.85 50.43
N LEU A 18 51.83 -7.91 50.76
CA LEU A 18 51.44 -9.29 50.48
C LEU A 18 50.15 -9.70 51.19
N ALA A 19 49.98 -9.27 52.45
CA ALA A 19 48.78 -9.56 53.24
C ALA A 19 47.57 -8.73 52.78
N GLU A 20 47.74 -7.42 52.56
CA GLU A 20 46.69 -6.51 52.10
C GLU A 20 46.16 -6.90 50.70
N SER A 21 47.07 -7.35 49.83
CA SER A 21 46.72 -7.84 48.48
C SER A 21 46.22 -9.28 48.49
N GLN A 22 46.16 -9.95 49.66
CA GLN A 22 45.75 -11.35 49.80
C GLN A 22 46.59 -12.34 48.95
N ILE A 23 47.85 -12.00 48.67
CA ILE A 23 48.76 -12.81 47.85
C ILE A 23 49.35 -13.95 48.69
N ALA A 24 49.86 -13.63 49.89
CA ALA A 24 50.46 -14.61 50.80
C ALA A 24 50.53 -14.08 52.23
N ALA A 25 50.39 -14.96 53.21
CA ALA A 25 50.65 -14.67 54.61
C ALA A 25 52.14 -14.97 54.92
N VAL A 26 52.94 -13.91 55.08
CA VAL A 26 54.40 -14.00 55.27
C VAL A 26 54.83 -13.22 56.51
N SER A 27 55.75 -13.77 57.29
CA SER A 27 56.38 -13.07 58.41
C SER A 27 57.76 -12.52 58.02
N GLU A 28 58.26 -11.52 58.76
CA GLU A 28 59.63 -11.00 58.53
C GLU A 28 60.71 -12.06 58.78
N ALA A 29 60.45 -13.04 59.67
CA ALA A 29 61.37 -14.12 59.95
C ALA A 29 61.57 -15.04 58.74
N ASP A 30 60.50 -15.29 57.97
CA ASP A 30 60.55 -16.08 56.73
C ASP A 30 61.40 -15.39 55.66
N LEU A 31 61.43 -14.06 55.65
CA LEU A 31 62.25 -13.27 54.73
C LEU A 31 63.73 -13.17 55.19
N LEU A 32 63.98 -13.25 56.50
CA LEU A 32 65.33 -13.30 57.07
C LEU A 32 66.00 -14.66 56.87
N HIS A 33 65.21 -15.72 56.86
CA HIS A 33 65.66 -17.09 56.66
C HIS A 33 64.82 -17.76 55.55
N PRO A 34 65.00 -17.32 54.29
CA PRO A 34 64.17 -17.79 53.19
C PRO A 34 64.42 -19.29 52.94
N ASP A 35 63.35 -20.07 53.07
CA ASP A 35 63.33 -21.48 52.70
C ASP A 35 63.03 -21.65 51.20
N PRO A 36 63.74 -22.53 50.46
CA PRO A 36 63.52 -22.72 49.02
C PRO A 36 62.07 -23.04 48.64
N ASP A 37 61.40 -23.93 49.37
CA ASP A 37 60.03 -24.34 49.05
C ASP A 37 59.06 -23.18 49.30
N PHE A 38 59.25 -22.48 50.43
CA PHE A 38 58.51 -21.26 50.74
C PHE A 38 58.67 -20.18 49.65
N ILE A 39 59.89 -19.91 49.21
CA ILE A 39 60.16 -18.89 48.19
C ILE A 39 59.58 -19.27 46.83
N CYS A 40 59.63 -20.55 46.45
CA CYS A 40 59.00 -21.04 45.23
C CYS A 40 57.48 -20.84 45.28
N ASN A 41 56.84 -21.17 46.40
CA ASN A 41 55.41 -20.94 46.59
C ASN A 41 55.06 -19.44 46.55
N LEU A 42 55.84 -18.60 47.24
CA LEU A 42 55.61 -17.16 47.28
C LEU A 42 55.70 -16.54 45.87
N TYR A 43 56.73 -16.86 45.10
CA TYR A 43 56.84 -16.37 43.72
C TYR A 43 55.74 -16.90 42.81
N THR A 44 55.28 -18.13 43.03
CA THR A 44 54.14 -18.69 42.30
C THR A 44 52.87 -17.88 42.57
N HIS A 45 52.57 -17.58 43.84
CA HIS A 45 51.41 -16.76 44.19
C HIS A 45 51.49 -15.34 43.62
N ILE A 46 52.66 -14.70 43.70
CA ILE A 46 52.88 -13.37 43.09
C ILE A 46 52.69 -13.43 41.57
N PHE A 47 53.19 -14.48 40.92
CA PHE A 47 53.04 -14.65 39.48
C PHE A 47 51.57 -14.83 39.08
N LEU A 48 50.82 -15.67 39.79
CA LEU A 48 49.40 -15.92 39.54
C LEU A 48 48.54 -14.68 39.72
N ASP A 49 48.83 -13.85 40.72
CA ASP A 49 48.12 -12.60 40.95
C ASP A 49 48.35 -11.57 39.81
N MET A 50 49.58 -11.53 39.27
CA MET A 50 49.92 -10.60 38.20
C MET A 50 49.57 -11.10 36.79
N ASP A 51 49.45 -12.41 36.57
CA ASP A 51 49.09 -13.03 35.29
C ASP A 51 47.58 -13.28 35.19
N SER A 52 46.84 -12.28 34.72
CA SER A 52 45.38 -12.34 34.54
C SER A 52 44.92 -13.09 33.27
N GLN A 53 45.83 -13.75 32.54
CA GLN A 53 45.59 -14.36 31.22
C GLN A 53 45.87 -15.87 31.20
N GLN A 54 45.54 -16.61 32.26
CA GLN A 54 45.67 -18.07 32.25
C GLN A 54 44.56 -18.74 31.42
N GLU A 55 44.69 -18.67 30.10
CA GLU A 55 44.24 -19.76 29.24
C GLU A 55 45.35 -20.84 29.24
N ASP A 56 45.10 -21.91 29.97
CA ASP A 56 45.58 -23.27 29.67
C ASP A 56 47.11 -23.52 29.62
N GLN A 57 47.90 -22.94 30.52
CA GLN A 57 49.34 -23.24 30.60
C GLN A 57 49.68 -24.66 31.09
N GLY A 58 48.77 -25.31 31.82
CA GLY A 58 48.97 -26.68 32.30
C GLY A 58 49.22 -27.66 31.16
N GLN A 59 48.57 -27.48 30.01
CA GLN A 59 48.67 -28.39 28.87
C GLN A 59 50.01 -28.30 28.12
N MET A 60 50.60 -27.10 27.98
CA MET A 60 51.94 -26.96 27.38
C MET A 60 53.04 -27.58 28.25
N GLU A 61 52.88 -27.58 29.58
CA GLU A 61 53.86 -28.11 30.52
C GLU A 61 53.93 -29.65 30.51
N PHE A 62 52.81 -30.35 30.28
CA PHE A 62 52.81 -31.81 30.14
C PHE A 62 53.47 -32.29 28.84
N GLY A 63 53.25 -31.60 27.71
CA GLY A 63 53.83 -32.02 26.42
C GLY A 63 55.36 -31.94 26.35
N ALA A 64 55.99 -31.06 27.14
CA ALA A 64 57.45 -30.97 27.25
C ALA A 64 58.05 -32.07 28.14
N LEU A 65 57.31 -32.51 29.16
CA LEU A 65 57.71 -33.61 30.06
C LEU A 65 57.74 -34.95 29.33
N GLU A 66 56.79 -35.20 28.42
CA GLU A 66 56.73 -36.42 27.59
C GLU A 66 57.95 -36.62 26.69
N GLN A 67 58.73 -35.56 26.42
CA GLN A 67 59.95 -35.62 25.60
C GLN A 67 61.19 -36.03 26.40
N LEU A 68 61.10 -36.12 27.72
CA LEU A 68 62.22 -36.50 28.59
C LEU A 68 62.23 -38.01 28.87
N GLU A 69 63.42 -38.58 28.96
CA GLU A 69 63.58 -39.96 29.43
C GLU A 69 63.24 -40.04 30.92
N ASN A 70 62.18 -40.76 31.27
CA ASN A 70 61.60 -40.88 32.62
C ASN A 70 61.01 -39.55 33.17
N PRO A 71 59.88 -39.09 32.62
CA PRO A 71 59.25 -37.81 32.95
C PRO A 71 58.99 -37.61 34.45
N ASP A 72 58.62 -38.67 35.17
CA ASP A 72 58.27 -38.62 36.60
C ASP A 72 59.42 -38.13 37.48
N TYR A 73 60.67 -38.45 37.16
CA TYR A 73 61.84 -37.99 37.93
C TYR A 73 62.18 -36.52 37.67
N HIS A 74 61.64 -35.94 36.60
CA HIS A 74 61.92 -34.57 36.18
C HIS A 74 60.79 -33.59 36.51
N ALA A 75 59.64 -34.07 36.98
CA ALA A 75 58.47 -33.26 37.28
C ALA A 75 58.80 -32.04 38.16
N HIS A 76 59.49 -32.25 39.29
CA HIS A 76 59.86 -31.15 40.19
C HIS A 76 60.86 -30.18 39.57
N SER A 77 61.90 -30.69 38.89
CA SER A 77 62.91 -29.85 38.23
C SER A 77 62.32 -28.98 37.13
N VAL A 78 61.38 -29.53 36.36
CA VAL A 78 60.67 -28.79 35.31
C VAL A 78 59.79 -27.71 35.92
N GLN A 79 59.05 -28.00 36.99
CA GLN A 79 58.26 -26.99 37.71
C GLN A 79 59.11 -25.80 38.18
N VAL A 80 60.24 -26.09 38.86
CA VAL A 80 61.15 -25.04 39.35
C VAL A 80 61.77 -24.25 38.20
N MET A 81 62.16 -24.90 37.11
CA MET A 81 62.75 -24.23 35.95
C MET A 81 61.72 -23.36 35.21
N ASN A 82 60.46 -23.82 35.13
CA ASN A 82 59.36 -23.04 34.55
C ASN A 82 59.11 -21.79 35.39
N LEU A 83 58.99 -21.93 36.72
CA LEU A 83 58.86 -20.80 37.62
C LEU A 83 60.04 -19.83 37.47
N TYR A 84 61.27 -20.34 37.44
CA TYR A 84 62.46 -19.51 37.20
C TYR A 84 62.36 -18.71 35.90
N ASN A 85 61.99 -19.35 34.79
CA ASN A 85 61.87 -18.68 33.50
C ASN A 85 60.79 -17.58 33.54
N LYS A 86 59.63 -17.87 34.14
CA LYS A 86 58.51 -16.92 34.28
C LYS A 86 58.91 -15.71 35.13
N ILE A 87 59.44 -15.95 36.33
CA ILE A 87 59.88 -14.87 37.24
C ILE A 87 61.04 -14.08 36.63
N ARG A 88 62.00 -14.73 35.97
CA ARG A 88 63.11 -14.04 35.29
C ARG A 88 62.61 -13.08 34.22
N GLN A 89 61.62 -13.49 33.41
CA GLN A 89 61.02 -12.61 32.40
C GLN A 89 60.32 -11.42 33.05
N LEU A 90 59.56 -11.66 34.12
CA LEU A 90 58.86 -10.62 34.87
C LEU A 90 59.83 -9.62 35.52
N ILE A 91 60.89 -10.11 36.16
CA ILE A 91 61.96 -9.30 36.75
C ILE A 91 62.68 -8.46 35.68
N ALA A 92 62.89 -9.02 34.49
CA ALA A 92 63.45 -8.27 33.37
C ALA A 92 62.50 -7.18 32.86
N ALA A 93 61.18 -7.46 32.79
CA ALA A 93 60.17 -6.49 32.36
C ALA A 93 60.07 -5.29 33.30
N VAL A 94 60.25 -5.48 34.61
CA VAL A 94 60.29 -4.39 35.61
C VAL A 94 61.67 -3.71 35.71
N ASN A 95 62.58 -4.01 34.78
CA ASN A 95 63.92 -3.42 34.67
C ASN A 95 64.74 -3.48 35.97
N CYS A 96 64.65 -4.59 36.71
CA CYS A 96 65.48 -4.79 37.89
C CYS A 96 66.97 -4.87 37.51
N PRO A 97 67.87 -4.15 38.20
CA PRO A 97 69.28 -4.06 37.81
C PRO A 97 70.07 -5.35 38.05
N LYS A 98 69.57 -6.27 38.88
CA LYS A 98 70.18 -7.59 39.09
C LYS A 98 69.43 -8.65 38.31
N GLY A 99 70.17 -9.55 37.67
CA GLY A 99 69.59 -10.73 37.02
C GLY A 99 69.09 -11.75 38.04
N PHE A 100 67.89 -12.26 37.79
CA PHE A 100 67.33 -13.43 38.47
C PHE A 100 68.00 -14.70 37.94
N THR A 101 68.40 -15.59 38.85
CA THR A 101 69.16 -16.81 38.57
C THR A 101 68.51 -18.01 39.27
N PRO A 102 68.79 -19.26 38.85
CA PRO A 102 68.21 -20.44 39.51
C PRO A 102 68.56 -20.53 41.01
N LYS A 103 69.68 -19.94 41.43
CA LYS A 103 70.06 -19.87 42.85
C LYS A 103 69.05 -19.10 43.69
N ASP A 104 68.35 -18.15 43.11
CA ASP A 104 67.35 -17.33 43.80
C ASP A 104 66.08 -18.14 44.18
N LEU A 105 65.93 -19.35 43.64
CA LEU A 105 64.90 -20.31 44.05
C LEU A 105 65.48 -21.45 44.90
N ILE A 106 66.61 -22.04 44.47
CA ILE A 106 67.16 -23.25 45.09
C ILE A 106 67.91 -22.94 46.40
N LYS A 107 68.52 -21.76 46.49
CA LYS A 107 69.29 -21.31 47.65
C LYS A 107 69.10 -19.79 47.84
N PRO A 108 67.89 -19.36 48.22
CA PRO A 108 67.56 -17.95 48.31
C PRO A 108 68.43 -17.24 49.35
N GLU A 109 68.90 -16.04 49.01
CA GLU A 109 69.67 -15.18 49.91
C GLU A 109 68.78 -14.00 50.36
N PRO A 110 68.71 -13.67 51.66
CA PRO A 110 67.78 -12.66 52.18
C PRO A 110 67.81 -11.33 51.41
N ASP A 111 69.00 -10.79 51.17
CA ASP A 111 69.17 -9.49 50.50
C ASP A 111 68.76 -9.49 49.02
N ARG A 112 68.83 -10.66 48.36
CA ARG A 112 68.44 -10.85 46.96
C ARG A 112 66.94 -11.07 46.87
N THR A 113 66.39 -11.92 47.74
CA THR A 113 64.95 -12.14 47.88
C THR A 113 64.23 -10.82 48.13
N GLU A 114 64.70 -10.02 49.08
CA GLU A 114 64.12 -8.71 49.39
C GLU A 114 64.15 -7.76 48.18
N LEU A 115 65.26 -7.73 47.42
CA LEU A 115 65.38 -6.90 46.23
C LEU A 115 64.36 -7.30 45.15
N PHE A 116 64.24 -8.60 44.87
CA PHE A 116 63.33 -9.08 43.82
C PHE A 116 61.87 -8.96 44.23
N LEU A 117 61.52 -9.27 45.49
CA LEU A 117 60.19 -9.01 46.02
C LEU A 117 59.84 -7.53 45.97
N SER A 118 60.77 -6.64 46.33
CA SER A 118 60.56 -5.18 46.21
C SER A 118 60.26 -4.76 44.78
N ALA A 119 60.99 -5.30 43.80
CA ALA A 119 60.79 -5.00 42.38
C ALA A 119 59.39 -5.44 41.91
N LEU A 120 59.00 -6.67 42.24
CA LEU A 120 57.71 -7.23 41.85
C LEU A 120 56.54 -6.52 42.53
N LEU A 121 56.63 -6.30 43.84
CA LEU A 121 55.57 -5.67 44.61
C LEU A 121 55.40 -4.19 44.28
N ASN A 122 56.48 -3.48 43.96
CA ASN A 122 56.36 -2.10 43.46
C ASN A 122 55.59 -2.07 42.13
N PHE A 123 55.92 -2.98 41.21
CA PHE A 123 55.17 -3.10 39.97
C PHE A 123 53.69 -3.48 40.21
N HIS A 124 53.42 -4.41 41.13
CA HIS A 124 52.06 -4.77 41.55
C HIS A 124 51.26 -3.56 42.05
N LEU A 125 51.82 -2.79 42.98
CA LEU A 125 51.18 -1.57 43.51
C LEU A 125 50.92 -0.54 42.40
N HIS A 126 51.89 -0.35 41.51
CA HIS A 126 51.73 0.52 40.35
C HIS A 126 50.60 0.05 39.44
N ARG A 127 50.59 -1.25 39.09
CA ARG A 127 49.56 -1.88 38.25
C ARG A 127 48.19 -1.70 38.86
N ASN A 128 48.01 -1.97 40.16
CA ASN A 128 46.72 -1.82 40.83
C ASN A 128 46.24 -0.37 40.82
N THR A 129 47.13 0.58 41.09
CA THR A 129 46.80 2.01 40.98
C THR A 129 46.34 2.38 39.56
N LYS A 130 46.94 1.79 38.52
CA LYS A 130 46.53 2.01 37.13
C LYS A 130 45.21 1.32 36.80
N LEU A 131 44.98 0.09 37.29
CA LEU A 131 43.72 -0.61 37.13
C LEU A 131 42.57 0.15 37.80
N ASP A 132 42.79 0.73 38.98
CA ASP A 132 41.79 1.58 39.65
C ASP A 132 41.37 2.78 38.81
N LEU A 133 42.32 3.40 38.08
CA LEU A 133 42.01 4.48 37.14
C LEU A 133 41.25 4.00 35.89
N LEU A 134 41.40 2.72 35.53
CA LEU A 134 40.71 2.11 34.39
C LEU A 134 39.34 1.54 34.75
N LYS A 135 39.02 1.33 36.04
CA LYS A 135 37.72 0.82 36.49
C LYS A 135 36.52 1.51 35.83
N PRO A 136 36.45 2.86 35.77
CA PRO A 136 35.32 3.53 35.13
C PRO A 136 35.16 3.18 33.65
N ILE A 137 36.26 2.92 32.93
CA ILE A 137 36.21 2.50 31.52
C ILE A 137 35.68 1.06 31.41
N GLY A 138 36.05 0.19 32.35
CA GLY A 138 35.48 -1.15 32.46
C GLY A 138 33.97 -1.10 32.72
N ASP A 139 33.54 -0.31 33.70
CA ASP A 139 32.11 -0.12 34.01
C ASP A 139 31.33 0.44 32.81
N ASP A 140 31.92 1.41 32.08
CA ASP A 140 31.33 1.96 30.85
C ASP A 140 31.22 0.90 29.74
N LEU A 141 32.21 0.00 29.62
CA LEU A 141 32.19 -1.10 28.65
C LEU A 141 31.07 -2.08 28.95
N ASP A 142 30.88 -2.46 30.22
CA ASP A 142 29.80 -3.34 30.65
C ASP A 142 28.43 -2.72 30.35
N ILE A 143 28.25 -1.41 30.62
CA ILE A 143 27.02 -0.67 30.28
C ILE A 143 26.78 -0.66 28.77
N LEU A 144 27.83 -0.47 27.97
CA LEU A 144 27.71 -0.46 26.51
C LEU A 144 27.34 -1.85 25.98
N GLU A 145 27.88 -2.91 26.57
CA GLU A 145 27.56 -4.28 26.21
C GLU A 145 26.09 -4.62 26.53
N ASP A 146 25.61 -4.22 27.72
CA ASP A 146 24.19 -4.36 28.08
C ASP A 146 23.28 -3.61 27.11
N ARG A 147 23.66 -2.39 26.70
CA ARG A 147 22.91 -1.61 25.70
C ARG A 147 22.92 -2.28 24.33
N ARG A 148 24.05 -2.86 23.92
CA ARG A 148 24.18 -3.61 22.66
C ARG A 148 23.24 -4.81 22.66
N LEU A 149 23.27 -5.63 23.71
CA LEU A 149 22.40 -6.80 23.86
C LEU A 149 20.91 -6.41 23.86
N ALA A 150 20.54 -5.34 24.57
CA ALA A 150 19.16 -4.84 24.58
C ALA A 150 18.71 -4.34 23.19
N ALA A 151 19.58 -3.65 22.45
CA ALA A 151 19.30 -3.19 21.10
C ALA A 151 19.13 -4.37 20.13
N GLU A 152 19.99 -5.38 20.23
CA GLU A 152 19.90 -6.62 19.42
C GLU A 152 18.61 -7.37 19.68
N ALA A 153 18.20 -7.52 20.95
CA ALA A 153 16.93 -8.12 21.29
C ALA A 153 15.74 -7.34 20.69
N ARG A 154 15.78 -6.01 20.75
CA ARG A 154 14.73 -5.15 20.16
C ARG A 154 14.70 -5.23 18.64
N MET A 155 15.85 -5.29 17.98
CA MET A 155 15.92 -5.50 16.52
C MET A 155 15.32 -6.85 16.13
N ALA A 156 15.66 -7.92 16.88
CA ALA A 156 15.10 -9.25 16.64
C ALA A 156 13.57 -9.26 16.79
N GLN A 157 13.03 -8.59 17.82
CA GLN A 157 11.60 -8.43 18.02
C GLN A 157 10.94 -7.69 16.85
N LEU A 158 11.45 -6.52 16.47
CA LEU A 158 10.89 -5.72 15.37
C LEU A 158 10.94 -6.46 14.03
N ASN A 159 12.01 -7.20 13.76
CA ASN A 159 12.11 -8.01 12.55
C ASN A 159 11.07 -9.13 12.52
N ALA A 160 10.75 -9.74 13.68
CA ALA A 160 9.67 -10.72 13.77
C ALA A 160 8.29 -10.08 13.52
N GLU A 161 8.03 -8.90 14.09
CA GLU A 161 6.78 -8.15 13.85
C GLU A 161 6.62 -7.74 12.38
N ILE A 162 7.72 -7.30 11.72
CA ILE A 162 7.73 -6.99 10.29
C ILE A 162 7.40 -8.24 9.47
N ALA A 163 8.03 -9.38 9.77
CA ALA A 163 7.78 -10.63 9.05
C ALA A 163 6.31 -11.09 9.15
N GLU A 164 5.70 -10.95 10.34
CA GLU A 164 4.27 -11.25 10.53
C GLU A 164 3.38 -10.33 9.70
N CYS A 165 3.67 -9.02 9.68
CA CYS A 165 2.92 -8.05 8.89
C CYS A 165 3.05 -8.32 7.38
N GLU A 166 4.25 -8.68 6.91
CA GLU A 166 4.49 -9.05 5.51
C GLU A 166 3.71 -10.31 5.14
N GLU A 167 3.72 -11.34 5.98
CA GLU A 167 2.95 -12.56 5.75
C GLU A 167 1.43 -12.29 5.67
N LEU A 168 0.89 -11.48 6.59
CA LEU A 168 -0.51 -11.07 6.55
C LEU A 168 -0.84 -10.31 5.26
N ARG A 169 0.03 -9.38 4.86
CA ARG A 169 -0.13 -8.61 3.62
C ARG A 169 -0.10 -9.50 2.39
N GLU A 170 0.78 -10.49 2.33
CA GLU A 170 0.83 -11.46 1.23
C GLU A 170 -0.45 -12.31 1.14
N ARG A 171 -0.99 -12.74 2.29
CA ARG A 171 -2.27 -13.48 2.36
C ARG A 171 -3.46 -12.64 1.92
N GLU A 172 -3.47 -11.34 2.24
CA GLU A 172 -4.56 -10.43 1.89
C GLU A 172 -4.50 -9.93 0.43
N LEU A 173 -3.30 -9.88 -0.17
CA LEU A 173 -3.08 -9.42 -1.53
C LEU A 173 -4.03 -10.06 -2.58
N PRO A 174 -4.21 -11.40 -2.65
CA PRO A 174 -5.13 -12.01 -3.63
C PRO A 174 -6.59 -11.60 -3.40
N LEU A 175 -7.03 -11.49 -2.14
CA LEU A 175 -8.39 -11.06 -1.80
C LEU A 175 -8.64 -9.62 -2.26
N VAL A 176 -7.67 -8.74 -2.02
CA VAL A 176 -7.73 -7.35 -2.47
C VAL A 176 -7.75 -7.27 -4.00
N GLN A 177 -6.98 -8.12 -4.70
CA GLN A 177 -7.00 -8.18 -6.16
C GLN A 177 -8.35 -8.67 -6.71
N GLU A 178 -8.96 -9.69 -6.09
CA GLU A 178 -10.28 -10.20 -6.47
C GLU A 178 -11.38 -9.15 -6.24
N VAL A 179 -11.38 -8.48 -5.10
CA VAL A 179 -12.35 -7.40 -4.83
C VAL A 179 -12.18 -6.28 -5.86
N ASN A 180 -10.94 -5.89 -6.17
CA ASN A 180 -10.66 -4.85 -7.17
C ASN A 180 -11.10 -5.24 -8.58
N SER A 181 -10.92 -6.51 -9.00
CA SER A 181 -11.40 -6.97 -10.31
C SER A 181 -12.93 -6.91 -10.38
N LYS A 182 -13.61 -7.38 -9.33
CA LYS A 182 -15.07 -7.35 -9.23
C LYS A 182 -15.65 -5.94 -9.22
N VAL A 183 -14.98 -5.00 -8.53
CA VAL A 183 -15.35 -3.57 -8.56
C VAL A 183 -15.19 -2.98 -9.96
N LYS A 184 -14.15 -3.35 -10.71
CA LYS A 184 -13.96 -2.92 -12.10
C LYS A 184 -15.05 -3.49 -13.02
N GLU A 185 -15.36 -4.77 -12.89
CA GLU A 185 -16.44 -5.43 -13.65
C GLU A 185 -17.78 -4.75 -13.40
N LEU A 186 -18.15 -4.55 -12.13
CA LEU A 186 -19.40 -3.87 -11.77
C LEU A 186 -19.48 -2.45 -12.34
N HIS A 187 -18.40 -1.68 -12.29
CA HIS A 187 -18.35 -0.35 -12.93
C HIS A 187 -18.61 -0.42 -14.44
N GLN A 188 -18.02 -1.40 -15.14
CA GLN A 188 -18.26 -1.60 -16.56
C GLN A 188 -19.71 -2.01 -16.84
N THR A 189 -20.27 -2.92 -16.04
CA THR A 189 -21.68 -3.34 -16.16
C THR A 189 -22.63 -2.17 -15.94
N VAL A 190 -22.43 -1.37 -14.90
CA VAL A 190 -23.25 -0.18 -14.62
C VAL A 190 -23.16 0.83 -15.76
N SER A 191 -21.96 1.09 -16.27
CA SER A 191 -21.77 1.96 -17.43
C SER A 191 -22.49 1.44 -18.69
N GLY A 192 -22.42 0.13 -18.95
CA GLY A 192 -23.13 -0.53 -20.05
C GLY A 192 -24.65 -0.45 -19.91
N LEU A 193 -25.19 -0.74 -18.71
CA LEU A 193 -26.61 -0.65 -18.41
C LEU A 193 -27.12 0.79 -18.54
N ASN A 194 -26.36 1.79 -18.07
CA ASN A 194 -26.72 3.19 -18.22
C ASN A 194 -26.81 3.61 -19.70
N LYS A 195 -25.86 3.16 -20.54
CA LYS A 195 -25.92 3.40 -21.99
C LYS A 195 -27.16 2.74 -22.60
N HIS A 196 -27.43 1.48 -22.26
CA HIS A 196 -28.58 0.75 -22.76
C HIS A 196 -29.90 1.42 -22.35
N GLN A 197 -30.02 1.83 -21.08
CA GLN A 197 -31.17 2.58 -20.57
C GLN A 197 -31.40 3.87 -21.36
N MET A 198 -30.34 4.61 -21.69
CA MET A 198 -30.44 5.84 -22.49
C MET A 198 -30.92 5.57 -23.92
N THR A 199 -30.43 4.50 -24.55
CA THR A 199 -30.89 4.07 -25.88
C THR A 199 -32.38 3.69 -25.84
N LEU A 200 -32.77 2.90 -24.84
CA LEU A 200 -34.17 2.47 -24.67
C LEU A 200 -35.10 3.66 -24.45
N LYS A 201 -34.68 4.64 -23.63
CA LYS A 201 -35.44 5.88 -23.39
C LYS A 201 -35.62 6.70 -24.67
N THR A 202 -34.57 6.79 -25.49
CA THR A 202 -34.63 7.45 -26.79
C THR A 202 -35.61 6.74 -27.73
N SER A 203 -35.54 5.41 -27.83
CA SER A 203 -36.46 4.60 -28.63
C SER A 203 -37.91 4.73 -28.16
N MET A 204 -38.14 4.67 -26.84
CA MET A 204 -39.48 4.86 -26.25
C MET A 204 -40.07 6.22 -26.62
N ASN A 205 -39.26 7.29 -26.58
CA ASN A 205 -39.70 8.62 -27.00
C ASN A 205 -40.03 8.65 -28.50
N GLN A 206 -39.22 8.03 -29.35
CA GLN A 206 -39.48 7.95 -30.80
C GLN A 206 -40.79 7.22 -31.10
N VAL A 207 -41.04 6.07 -30.47
CA VAL A 207 -42.30 5.32 -30.62
C VAL A 207 -43.48 6.16 -30.14
N ARG A 208 -43.32 6.90 -29.04
CA ARG A 208 -44.37 7.78 -28.51
C ARG A 208 -44.69 8.95 -29.45
N GLU A 209 -43.68 9.57 -30.06
CA GLU A 209 -43.92 10.62 -31.06
C GLU A 209 -44.59 10.06 -32.31
N LYS A 210 -44.16 8.89 -32.81
CA LYS A 210 -44.86 8.20 -33.92
C LYS A 210 -46.31 7.86 -33.58
N ALA A 211 -46.60 7.44 -32.35
CA ALA A 211 -47.97 7.18 -31.92
C ALA A 211 -48.82 8.45 -31.97
N LYS A 212 -48.31 9.60 -31.48
CA LYS A 212 -49.00 10.89 -31.58
C LYS A 212 -49.20 11.32 -33.03
N GLU A 213 -48.19 11.14 -33.90
CA GLU A 213 -48.32 11.45 -35.33
C GLU A 213 -49.42 10.60 -35.98
N LEU A 214 -49.48 9.30 -35.67
CA LEU A 214 -50.53 8.42 -36.16
C LEU A 214 -51.91 8.83 -35.63
N ASP A 215 -52.04 9.20 -34.36
CA ASP A 215 -53.31 9.71 -33.79
C ASP A 215 -53.81 10.97 -34.52
N VAL A 216 -52.90 11.89 -34.88
CA VAL A 216 -53.22 13.07 -35.69
C VAL A 216 -53.64 12.66 -37.11
N GLN A 217 -52.95 11.71 -37.72
CA GLN A 217 -53.32 11.20 -39.06
C GLN A 217 -54.70 10.53 -39.04
N ILE A 218 -55.00 9.75 -38.00
CA ILE A 218 -56.32 9.12 -37.79
C ILE A 218 -57.38 10.22 -37.68
N SER A 219 -57.17 11.20 -36.80
CA SER A 219 -58.12 12.32 -36.61
C SER A 219 -58.37 13.09 -37.92
N ASN A 220 -57.31 13.35 -38.70
CA ASN A 220 -57.42 14.00 -40.00
C ASN A 220 -58.17 13.14 -41.03
N ALA A 221 -57.91 11.83 -41.06
CA ALA A 221 -58.61 10.90 -41.94
C ALA A 221 -60.09 10.76 -41.56
N GLU A 222 -60.42 10.71 -40.27
CA GLU A 222 -61.78 10.75 -39.76
C GLU A 222 -62.49 12.04 -40.17
N PHE A 223 -61.83 13.20 -40.02
CA PHE A 223 -62.39 14.48 -40.47
C PHE A 223 -62.65 14.50 -41.99
N ALA A 224 -61.68 14.06 -42.79
CA ALA A 224 -61.82 13.96 -44.24
C ALA A 224 -62.93 12.99 -44.66
N LEU A 225 -63.07 11.86 -43.94
CA LEU A 225 -64.17 10.91 -44.15
C LEU A 225 -65.52 11.57 -43.87
N VAL A 226 -65.66 12.29 -42.74
CA VAL A 226 -66.88 13.03 -42.41
C VAL A 226 -67.20 14.08 -43.47
N GLN A 227 -66.21 14.83 -43.94
CA GLN A 227 -66.39 15.80 -45.02
C GLN A 227 -66.84 15.12 -46.32
N SER A 228 -66.19 14.01 -46.71
CA SER A 228 -66.56 13.25 -47.90
C SER A 228 -67.97 12.68 -47.81
N VAL A 229 -68.39 12.18 -46.64
CA VAL A 229 -69.76 11.72 -46.38
C VAL A 229 -70.76 12.87 -46.51
N GLN A 230 -70.45 14.05 -45.97
CA GLN A 230 -71.29 15.23 -46.09
C GLN A 230 -71.39 15.72 -47.54
N GLU A 231 -70.28 15.76 -48.27
CA GLU A 231 -70.26 16.08 -49.69
C GLU A 231 -71.05 15.06 -50.51
N ASN A 232 -70.93 13.76 -50.20
CA ASN A 232 -71.72 12.70 -50.82
C ASN A 232 -73.22 12.93 -50.58
N ALA A 233 -73.63 13.28 -49.35
CA ALA A 233 -75.00 13.63 -49.03
C ALA A 233 -75.48 14.87 -49.81
N ASN A 234 -74.65 15.92 -49.89
CA ASN A 234 -74.95 17.14 -50.66
C ASN A 234 -75.07 16.88 -52.17
N LEU A 235 -74.23 16.00 -52.72
CA LEU A 235 -74.31 15.59 -54.12
C LEU A 235 -75.57 14.73 -54.34
N ARG A 236 -75.88 13.79 -53.44
CA ARG A 236 -77.13 13.02 -53.47
C ARG A 236 -78.37 13.91 -53.44
N SER A 237 -78.35 15.03 -52.71
CA SER A 237 -79.47 15.99 -52.74
C SER A 237 -79.59 16.78 -54.04
N LYS A 238 -78.49 16.92 -54.80
CA LYS A 238 -78.48 17.56 -56.14
C LYS A 238 -78.87 16.60 -57.26
N ILE A 239 -78.90 15.29 -57.00
CA ILE A 239 -79.42 14.32 -57.94
C ILE A 239 -80.95 14.47 -57.99
N VAL A 240 -81.48 14.60 -59.21
CA VAL A 240 -82.92 14.66 -59.45
C VAL A 240 -83.56 13.35 -58.96
N GLN A 241 -84.33 13.43 -57.88
CA GLN A 241 -84.92 12.23 -57.24
C GLN A 241 -85.96 11.51 -58.10
N SER A 242 -86.54 12.18 -59.11
CA SER A 242 -87.47 11.58 -60.06
C SER A 242 -87.38 12.25 -61.43
N PRO A 243 -86.48 11.77 -62.31
CA PRO A 243 -86.31 12.28 -63.67
C PRO A 243 -87.62 12.25 -64.48
N ASP A 244 -88.41 11.19 -64.29
CA ASP A 244 -89.68 10.98 -64.99
C ASP A 244 -90.75 12.05 -64.70
N LYS A 245 -90.73 12.66 -63.52
CA LYS A 245 -91.67 13.75 -63.17
C LYS A 245 -91.28 15.06 -63.85
N LEU A 246 -89.98 15.34 -63.94
CA LEU A 246 -89.46 16.53 -64.64
C LEU A 246 -89.66 16.43 -66.15
N GLN A 247 -89.48 15.24 -66.73
CA GLN A 247 -89.73 15.02 -68.15
C GLN A 247 -91.21 15.18 -68.51
N ARG A 248 -92.14 14.66 -67.68
CA ARG A 248 -93.59 14.89 -67.85
C ARG A 248 -93.97 16.36 -67.77
N ALA A 249 -93.47 17.11 -66.79
CA ALA A 249 -93.77 18.55 -66.66
C ALA A 249 -93.24 19.39 -67.85
N LEU A 250 -92.15 18.95 -68.47
CA LEU A 250 -91.56 19.61 -69.63
C LEU A 250 -92.34 19.29 -70.91
N GLU A 251 -92.82 18.05 -71.07
CA GLU A 251 -93.73 17.67 -72.15
C GLU A 251 -95.10 18.37 -72.03
N GLU A 252 -95.64 18.52 -70.82
CA GLU A 252 -96.85 19.31 -70.54
C GLU A 252 -96.65 20.79 -70.88
N LYS A 253 -95.51 21.39 -70.54
CA LYS A 253 -95.24 22.78 -70.95
C LYS A 253 -95.11 22.93 -72.46
N LYS A 254 -94.60 21.92 -73.17
CA LYS A 254 -94.58 21.91 -74.64
C LYS A 254 -95.99 21.81 -75.23
N SER A 255 -96.87 20.98 -74.67
CA SER A 255 -98.24 20.86 -75.17
C SER A 255 -99.02 22.17 -74.98
N VAL A 256 -98.90 22.83 -73.82
CA VAL A 256 -99.51 24.15 -73.56
C VAL A 256 -99.00 25.23 -74.53
N LEU A 257 -97.71 25.20 -74.88
CA LEU A 257 -97.14 26.13 -75.86
C LEU A 257 -97.69 25.92 -77.28
N ILE A 258 -97.94 24.67 -77.66
CA ILE A 258 -98.54 24.33 -78.95
C ILE A 258 -100.02 24.74 -78.99
N GLU A 259 -100.76 24.54 -77.91
CA GLU A 259 -102.16 24.97 -77.79
C GLU A 259 -102.33 26.48 -77.87
N THR A 260 -101.51 27.24 -77.14
CA THR A 260 -101.52 28.72 -77.18
C THR A 260 -101.21 29.26 -78.59
N LYS A 261 -100.24 28.67 -79.30
CA LYS A 261 -99.91 29.05 -80.67
C LYS A 261 -101.02 28.72 -81.68
N ASN A 262 -101.73 27.63 -81.47
CA ASN A 262 -102.89 27.28 -82.30
C ASN A 262 -104.08 28.20 -82.03
N ALA A 263 -104.35 28.54 -80.76
CA ALA A 263 -105.40 29.49 -80.39
C ALA A 263 -105.13 30.90 -80.96
N GLU A 264 -103.87 31.34 -80.99
CA GLU A 264 -103.45 32.58 -81.65
C GLU A 264 -103.76 32.56 -83.16
N ARG A 265 -103.48 31.44 -83.84
CA ARG A 265 -103.78 31.26 -85.27
C ARG A 265 -105.28 31.28 -85.54
N THR A 266 -106.11 30.67 -84.69
CA THR A 266 -107.57 30.68 -84.83
C THR A 266 -108.17 32.06 -84.59
N ALA A 267 -107.62 32.82 -83.63
CA ALA A 267 -108.01 34.22 -83.40
C ALA A 267 -107.65 35.13 -84.58
N MET A 268 -106.48 34.91 -85.20
CA MET A 268 -106.05 35.66 -86.40
C MET A 268 -106.97 35.41 -87.61
N GLN A 269 -107.42 34.17 -87.82
CA GLN A 269 -108.37 33.82 -88.88
C GLN A 269 -109.76 34.44 -88.63
N SER A 270 -110.25 34.40 -87.39
CA SER A 270 -111.51 35.08 -87.02
C SER A 270 -111.45 36.60 -87.20
N TYR A 271 -110.28 37.22 -87.04
CA TYR A 271 -110.08 38.65 -87.29
C TYR A 271 -110.14 38.97 -88.79
N GLN A 272 -109.52 38.13 -89.63
CA GLN A 272 -109.56 38.29 -91.09
C GLN A 272 -110.99 38.13 -91.66
N ASP A 273 -111.76 37.17 -91.16
CA ASP A 273 -113.16 36.97 -91.58
C ASP A 273 -114.08 38.13 -91.15
N LYS A 274 -113.86 38.74 -89.98
CA LYS A 274 -114.61 39.95 -89.59
C LYS A 274 -114.26 41.15 -90.47
N THR A 275 -113.01 41.25 -90.92
CA THR A 275 -112.56 42.36 -91.78
C THR A 275 -113.16 42.28 -93.18
N THR A 276 -113.26 41.08 -93.76
CA THR A 276 -113.92 40.86 -95.06
C THR A 276 -115.44 41.05 -94.99
N THR A 277 -116.09 40.73 -93.86
CA THR A 277 -117.51 41.09 -93.67
C THR A 277 -117.72 42.59 -93.54
N PHE A 278 -116.81 43.34 -92.91
CA PHE A 278 -116.91 44.80 -92.79
C PHE A 278 -116.80 45.51 -94.14
N GLU A 279 -115.87 45.08 -95.01
CA GLU A 279 -115.75 45.62 -96.39
C GLU A 279 -116.94 45.28 -97.30
N ALA A 280 -117.64 44.17 -97.04
CA ALA A 280 -118.87 43.81 -97.74
C ALA A 280 -120.07 44.69 -97.31
N TYR A 281 -120.13 45.12 -96.04
CA TYR A 281 -121.15 46.05 -95.56
C TYR A 281 -120.91 47.50 -96.00
N ASP A 282 -119.66 47.92 -96.16
CA ASP A 282 -119.33 49.29 -96.62
C ASP A 282 -119.66 49.51 -98.12
N LYS A 283 -119.60 48.44 -98.94
CA LYS A 283 -120.02 48.49 -100.36
C LYS A 283 -121.54 48.48 -100.57
N VAL A 284 -122.32 48.06 -99.58
CA VAL A 284 -123.80 48.06 -99.65
C VAL A 284 -124.40 49.37 -99.12
N PHE A 285 -123.69 50.09 -98.25
CA PHE A 285 -124.16 51.37 -97.68
C PHE A 285 -124.10 52.56 -98.66
N PHE A 286 -123.29 52.49 -99.72
CA PHE A 286 -123.22 53.57 -100.73
C PHE A 286 -124.34 53.51 -101.79
N PHE A 287 -125.17 52.47 -101.82
CA PHE A 287 -126.25 52.31 -102.81
C PHE A 287 -127.66 52.70 -102.29
N PHE A 288 -127.80 53.23 -101.07
CA PHE A 288 -129.12 53.43 -100.42
C PHE A 288 -129.47 54.85 -99.93
N PHE A 289 -128.84 55.92 -100.43
CA PHE A 289 -129.34 57.29 -100.22
C PHE A 289 -129.31 58.14 -101.51
N PHE A 290 -130.18 57.75 -102.45
CA PHE A 290 -130.86 58.65 -103.38
C PHE A 290 -132.32 58.76 -102.86
N PHE A 291 -132.90 59.97 -102.84
CA PHE A 291 -134.21 60.42 -102.28
C PHE A 291 -134.21 61.05 -100.87
N TYR A 292 -133.69 62.28 -100.75
CA TYR A 292 -134.49 63.52 -100.80
C TYR A 292 -133.57 64.71 -101.14
#